data_AF-A0A540V788-F1
#
_entry.id   AF-A0A540V788-F1
#
_cell.length_a   1.000
_cell.length_b   1.000
_cell.length_c   1.000
_cell.angle_alpha   90.00
_cell.angle_beta   90.00
_cell.angle_gamma   90.00
#
_symmetry.space_group_name_H-M   'P 1'
#
loop_
_entity.id
_entity.type
_entity.pdbx_description
1 polymer ?
#
loop_
_entity_poly.entity_id
_entity_poly.type
_entity_poly.pdbx_seq_one_letter_code
_entity_poly.pdbx_strand_id
1 'polypeptide(L)'
;FILGITFAIYTLYPARLMAEWGVLLVVGWGMLVGGIVLGIATFIWKSKEWLLLLDFKIFLIMAAIIFFSTLAFVLFLSSMKYISPVLTSVLSIMEPLTTMVISWMVFSTSFGFWQIIGIVLMLTSVTWISVASEKAENTIKGK
;
A
#
# COMPACT_ATOMS: atom_id res chain seq x y z
N PHE A 1 -25.18 -6.21 -0.83
CA PHE A 1 -25.71 -4.85 -1.12
C PHE A 1 -24.98 -3.77 -0.32
N ILE A 2 -25.02 -3.79 1.03
CA ILE A 2 -24.32 -2.81 1.88
C ILE A 2 -22.81 -2.67 1.55
N LEU A 3 -22.10 -3.80 1.37
CA LEU A 3 -20.67 -3.80 1.05
C LEU A 3 -20.35 -3.16 -0.31
N GLY A 4 -21.23 -3.33 -1.31
CA GLY A 4 -21.04 -2.74 -2.64
C GLY A 4 -21.23 -1.23 -2.63
N ILE A 5 -22.21 -0.73 -1.85
CA ILE A 5 -22.42 0.71 -1.65
C ILE A 5 -21.22 1.32 -0.91
N THR A 6 -20.77 0.68 0.17
CA THR A 6 -19.56 1.12 0.89
C THR A 6 -18.34 1.13 -0.03
N PHE A 7 -18.17 0.10 -0.87
CA PHE A 7 -17.05 0.02 -1.80
C PHE A 7 -17.08 1.15 -2.85
N ALA A 8 -18.26 1.46 -3.38
CA ALA A 8 -18.43 2.55 -4.32
C ALA A 8 -18.11 3.91 -3.67
N ILE A 9 -18.62 4.17 -2.47
CA ILE A 9 -18.39 5.43 -1.76
C ILE A 9 -16.90 5.59 -1.41
N TYR A 10 -16.25 4.56 -0.84
CA TYR A 10 -14.83 4.64 -0.48
C TYR A 10 -13.90 4.78 -1.70
N THR A 11 -14.34 4.36 -2.89
CA THR A 11 -13.53 4.46 -4.11
C THR A 11 -13.77 5.78 -4.84
N LEU A 12 -15.03 6.17 -5.06
CA LEU A 12 -15.39 7.35 -5.86
C LEU A 12 -15.15 8.67 -5.12
N TYR A 13 -15.41 8.70 -3.81
CA TYR A 13 -15.36 9.94 -3.03
C TYR A 13 -13.93 10.50 -2.89
N PRO A 14 -12.93 9.73 -2.43
CA PRO A 14 -11.57 10.25 -2.35
C PRO A 14 -10.95 10.48 -3.73
N ALA A 15 -11.35 9.73 -4.77
CA ALA A 15 -10.86 9.96 -6.14
C ALA A 15 -11.22 11.38 -6.64
N ARG A 16 -12.46 11.83 -6.43
CA ARG A 16 -12.88 13.21 -6.76
C ARG A 16 -12.15 14.23 -5.92
N LEU A 17 -12.05 13.99 -4.61
CA LEU A 17 -11.42 14.93 -3.68
C LEU A 17 -9.92 15.10 -3.97
N MET A 18 -9.23 14.02 -4.33
CA MET A 18 -7.82 14.03 -4.72
C MET A 18 -7.57 14.80 -6.02
N ALA A 19 -8.55 14.82 -6.95
CA ALA A 19 -8.45 15.57 -8.19
C ALA A 19 -8.62 17.09 -7.98
N GLU A 20 -9.44 17.51 -7.01
CA GLU A 20 -9.68 18.92 -6.71
C GLU A 20 -8.64 19.54 -5.76
N TRP A 21 -8.25 18.83 -4.70
CA TRP A 21 -7.44 19.37 -3.59
C TRP A 21 -6.00 18.86 -3.56
N GLY A 22 -5.67 17.94 -4.47
CA GLY A 22 -4.37 17.28 -4.55
C GLY A 22 -4.27 16.04 -3.65
N VAL A 23 -3.61 15.00 -4.17
CA VAL A 23 -3.47 13.69 -3.53
C VAL A 23 -2.86 13.79 -2.13
N LEU A 24 -1.78 14.56 -1.98
CA LEU A 24 -1.06 14.66 -0.71
C LEU A 24 -1.91 15.27 0.42
N LEU A 25 -2.72 16.28 0.10
CA LEU A 25 -3.57 16.95 1.10
C LEU A 25 -4.66 16.02 1.60
N VAL A 26 -5.37 15.35 0.69
CA VAL A 26 -6.47 14.44 1.01
C VAL A 26 -5.98 13.22 1.79
N VAL A 27 -4.86 12.63 1.35
CA VAL A 27 -4.25 11.47 2.03
C VAL A 27 -3.71 11.87 3.40
N GLY A 28 -3.05 13.02 3.52
CA GLY A 28 -2.53 13.51 4.80
C GLY A 28 -3.63 13.72 5.85
N TRP A 29 -4.73 14.38 5.47
CA TRP A 29 -5.89 14.52 6.35
C TRP A 29 -6.56 13.19 6.68
N GLY A 30 -6.65 12.29 5.69
CA GLY A 30 -7.16 10.93 5.91
C GLY A 30 -6.34 10.13 6.92
N MET A 31 -5.00 10.21 6.82
CA MET A 31 -4.09 9.56 7.76
C MET A 31 -4.17 10.16 9.16
N LEU A 32 -4.28 11.49 9.27
CA LEU A 32 -4.42 12.18 10.55
C LEU A 32 -5.71 11.76 11.27
N VAL A 33 -6.85 11.85 10.57
CA VAL A 33 -8.16 11.45 11.13
C VAL A 33 -8.17 9.95 11.44
N GLY A 34 -7.67 9.11 10.53
CA GLY A 34 -7.57 7.67 10.75
C GLY A 34 -6.73 7.30 11.97
N GLY A 35 -5.58 7.97 12.14
CA GLY A 35 -4.70 7.80 13.30
C GLY A 35 -5.38 8.20 14.61
N ILE A 36 -6.10 9.33 14.64
CA ILE A 36 -6.86 9.77 15.82
C ILE A 36 -7.94 8.75 16.17
N VAL A 37 -8.74 8.34 15.19
CA VAL A 37 -9.85 7.40 15.40
C VAL A 37 -9.32 6.05 15.90
N LEU A 38 -8.27 5.52 15.28
CA LEU A 38 -7.61 4.30 15.74
C LEU A 38 -7.04 4.46 17.14
N GLY A 39 -6.41 5.61 17.45
CA GLY A 39 -5.85 5.89 18.76
C GLY A 39 -6.89 5.93 19.88
N ILE A 40 -8.08 6.47 19.58
CA ILE A 40 -9.22 6.47 20.51
C ILE A 40 -9.81 5.06 20.62
N ALA A 41 -10.04 4.36 19.50
CA ALA A 41 -10.67 3.04 19.48
C ALA A 41 -9.83 1.97 20.18
N THR A 42 -8.50 2.04 20.05
CA THR A 42 -7.57 1.11 20.69
C THR A 42 -7.20 1.52 22.13
N PHE A 43 -7.73 2.65 22.63
CA PHE A 43 -7.41 3.20 23.95
C PHE A 43 -5.91 3.19 24.26
N ILE A 44 -5.07 3.61 23.31
CA ILE A 44 -3.60 3.55 23.40
C ILE A 44 -3.07 4.12 24.72
N TRP A 45 -3.73 5.16 25.23
CA TRP A 45 -3.43 5.87 26.46
C TRP A 45 -3.52 5.02 27.74
N LYS A 46 -4.23 3.88 27.71
CA LYS A 46 -4.32 2.93 28.83
C LYS A 46 -3.36 1.75 28.72
N SER A 47 -2.57 1.67 27.65
CA SER A 47 -1.64 0.54 27.48
C SER A 47 -0.58 0.56 28.58
N LYS A 48 -0.22 -0.61 29.12
CA LYS A 48 0.92 -0.75 30.04
C LYS A 48 2.26 -0.75 29.29
N GLU A 49 2.22 -0.81 27.96
CA GLU A 49 3.38 -0.91 27.07
C GLU A 49 4.13 0.42 26.93
N TRP A 50 3.58 1.53 27.43
CA TRP A 50 4.29 2.81 27.52
C TRP A 50 5.60 2.70 28.32
N LEU A 51 5.70 1.76 29.25
CA LEU A 51 6.96 1.46 29.96
C LEU A 51 8.04 0.87 29.05
N LEU A 52 7.68 0.16 27.98
CA LEU A 52 8.65 -0.38 27.01
C LEU A 52 9.29 0.72 26.16
N LEU A 53 8.61 1.86 25.99
CA LEU A 53 9.13 3.03 25.27
C LEU A 53 10.21 3.80 26.05
N LEU A 54 10.38 3.53 27.35
CA LEU A 54 11.48 4.11 28.14
C LEU A 54 12.83 3.46 27.82
N ASP A 55 12.84 2.27 27.22
CA ASP A 55 14.06 1.67 26.71
C ASP A 55 14.50 2.43 25.45
N PHE A 56 15.67 3.08 25.53
CA PHE A 56 16.25 3.86 24.45
C PHE A 56 16.37 3.08 23.14
N LYS A 57 16.63 1.76 23.21
CA LYS A 57 16.74 0.91 22.03
C LYS A 57 15.39 0.74 21.34
N ILE A 58 14.33 0.50 22.11
CA ILE A 58 12.96 0.32 21.58
C ILE A 58 12.47 1.64 21.00
N PHE A 59 12.69 2.75 21.71
CA PHE A 59 12.37 4.08 21.22
C PHE A 59 13.04 4.38 19.88
N LEU A 60 14.34 4.09 19.74
CA LEU A 60 15.10 4.37 18.53
C LEU A 60 14.64 3.50 17.34
N ILE A 61 14.32 2.23 17.59
CA ILE A 61 13.74 1.34 16.56
C ILE A 61 12.37 1.86 16.12
N MET A 62 11.50 2.22 17.07
CA MET A 62 10.17 2.76 16.77
C MET A 62 10.26 4.05 15.94
N ALA A 63 11.13 4.98 16.36
CA ALA A 63 11.35 6.24 15.66
C ALA A 63 11.90 5.99 14.23
N ALA A 64 12.84 5.07 14.07
CA ALA A 64 13.36 4.69 12.76
C ALA A 64 12.27 4.11 11.86
N ILE A 65 11.43 3.20 12.36
CA ILE A 65 10.33 2.61 11.59
C ILE A 65 9.37 3.69 11.11
N ILE A 66 8.95 4.60 11.99
CA ILE A 66 8.04 5.70 11.63
C ILE A 66 8.69 6.60 10.57
N PHE A 67 9.96 6.96 10.75
CA PHE A 67 10.68 7.82 9.82
C PHE A 67 10.83 7.17 8.44
N PHE A 68 11.37 5.95 8.37
CA PHE A 68 11.57 5.24 7.10
C PHE A 68 10.25 4.91 6.41
N SER A 69 9.21 4.52 7.16
CA SER A 69 7.88 4.26 6.59
C SER A 69 7.26 5.52 6.00
N THR A 70 7.31 6.64 6.73
CA THR A 70 6.78 7.93 6.24
C THR A 70 7.56 8.40 5.02
N LEU A 71 8.89 8.29 5.04
CA LEU A 71 9.74 8.66 3.91
C LEU A 71 9.43 7.80 2.67
N ALA A 72 9.35 6.48 2.82
CA ALA A 72 8.98 5.57 1.73
C ALA A 72 7.59 5.90 1.17
N PHE A 73 6.64 6.23 2.03
CA PHE A 73 5.29 6.62 1.63
C PHE A 73 5.25 7.95 0.86
N VAL A 74 6.01 8.97 1.32
CA VAL A 74 6.12 10.25 0.61
C VAL A 74 6.80 10.06 -0.75
N LEU A 75 7.85 9.23 -0.83
CA LEU A 75 8.48 8.89 -2.11
C LEU A 75 7.49 8.16 -3.03
N PHE A 76 6.68 7.25 -2.50
CA PHE A 76 5.64 6.55 -3.25
C PHE A 76 4.58 7.51 -3.80
N LEU A 77 4.04 8.42 -2.97
CA LEU A 77 3.10 9.44 -3.41
C LEU A 77 3.71 10.39 -4.45
N SER A 78 4.99 10.76 -4.27
CA SER A 78 5.71 11.58 -5.24
C SER A 78 5.87 10.83 -6.56
N SER A 79 6.24 9.55 -6.51
CA SER A 79 6.39 8.68 -7.68
C SER A 79 5.09 8.54 -8.47
N MET A 80 3.94 8.41 -7.79
CA MET A 80 2.61 8.36 -8.42
C MET A 80 2.29 9.60 -9.27
N LYS A 81 2.91 10.76 -9.01
CA LYS A 81 2.74 11.97 -9.83
C LYS A 81 3.50 11.91 -11.16
N TYR A 82 4.54 11.07 -11.25
CA TYR A 82 5.43 10.95 -12.40
C TYR A 82 5.29 9.62 -13.16
N ILE A 83 4.65 8.63 -12.55
CA ILE A 83 4.53 7.28 -13.08
C ILE A 83 3.36 7.19 -14.07
N SER A 84 3.69 6.88 -15.33
CA SER A 84 2.72 6.43 -16.34
C SER A 84 2.12 5.08 -15.92
N PRO A 85 0.85 4.77 -16.25
CA PRO A 85 0.16 3.50 -15.94
C PRO A 85 1.00 2.22 -16.10
N VAL A 86 1.93 2.21 -17.07
CA VAL A 86 2.89 1.11 -17.31
C VAL A 86 3.83 0.86 -16.12
N LEU A 87 4.42 1.90 -15.52
CA LEU A 87 5.34 1.74 -14.39
C LEU A 87 4.63 1.29 -13.11
N THR A 88 3.38 1.73 -12.87
CA THR A 88 2.54 1.22 -11.76
C THR A 88 2.26 -0.27 -11.92
N SER A 89 2.03 -0.72 -13.16
CA SER A 89 1.75 -2.12 -13.45
C SER A 89 2.99 -2.99 -13.19
N VAL A 90 4.19 -2.52 -13.59
CA VAL A 90 5.46 -3.21 -13.28
C VAL A 90 5.71 -3.26 -11.77
N LEU A 91 5.48 -2.15 -11.05
CA LEU A 91 5.67 -2.09 -9.59
C LEU A 91 4.71 -3.04 -8.86
N SER A 92 3.47 -3.15 -9.33
CA SER A 92 2.45 -4.05 -8.77
C SER A 92 2.83 -5.53 -8.89
N ILE A 93 3.64 -5.90 -9.89
CA ILE A 93 4.18 -7.27 -10.04
C ILE A 93 5.35 -7.49 -9.07
N MET A 94 6.12 -6.45 -8.77
CA MET A 94 7.30 -6.56 -7.89
C MET A 94 6.92 -6.78 -6.42
N GLU A 95 5.81 -6.22 -5.94
CA GLU A 95 5.36 -6.42 -4.55
C GLU A 95 5.16 -7.90 -4.15
N PRO A 96 4.38 -8.72 -4.88
CA PRO A 96 4.21 -10.12 -4.54
C PRO A 96 5.48 -10.94 -4.78
N LEU A 97 6.26 -10.63 -5.82
CA LEU A 97 7.49 -11.34 -6.13
C LEU A 97 8.56 -11.13 -5.05
N THR A 98 8.78 -9.88 -4.64
CA THR A 98 9.75 -9.56 -3.56
C THR A 98 9.32 -10.18 -2.25
N THR A 99 8.03 -10.11 -1.92
CA THR A 99 7.47 -10.77 -0.73
C THR A 99 7.71 -12.28 -0.75
N MET A 100 7.50 -12.93 -1.89
CA MET A 100 7.77 -14.36 -2.06
C MET A 100 9.24 -14.69 -1.82
N VAL A 101 10.16 -13.95 -2.45
CA VAL A 101 11.61 -14.19 -2.32
C VAL A 101 12.08 -13.95 -0.89
N ILE A 102 11.64 -12.85 -0.27
CA ILE A 102 11.99 -12.51 1.12
C ILE A 102 11.42 -13.56 2.07
N SER A 103 10.17 -14.01 1.88
CA SER A 103 9.56 -15.06 2.70
C SER A 103 10.39 -16.35 2.64
N TRP A 104 10.84 -16.72 1.45
CA TRP A 104 11.69 -17.90 1.29
C TRP A 104 13.07 -17.73 1.94
N MET A 105 13.73 -16.59 1.74
CA MET A 105 15.09 -16.37 2.23
C MET A 105 15.16 -16.13 3.75
N VAL A 106 14.22 -15.37 4.31
CA VAL A 106 14.26 -14.93 5.71
C VAL A 106 13.51 -15.91 6.61
N PHE A 107 12.36 -16.41 6.17
CA PHE A 107 11.51 -17.27 6.99
C PHE A 107 11.66 -18.76 6.66
N SER A 108 12.55 -19.12 5.72
CA SER A 108 12.83 -20.50 5.28
C SER A 108 11.54 -21.30 5.03
N THR A 109 10.50 -20.62 4.54
CA THR A 109 9.17 -21.21 4.45
C THR A 109 9.11 -22.16 3.27
N SER A 110 8.75 -23.43 3.50
CA SER A 110 8.49 -24.37 2.43
C SER A 110 7.15 -24.08 1.78
N PHE A 111 7.16 -23.81 0.48
CA PHE A 111 5.93 -23.61 -0.28
C PHE A 111 5.23 -24.95 -0.54
N GLY A 112 3.99 -25.07 -0.08
CA GLY A 112 3.15 -26.23 -0.40
C GLY A 112 2.66 -26.22 -1.86
N PHE A 113 2.20 -27.36 -2.36
CA PHE A 113 1.69 -27.50 -3.73
C PHE A 113 0.62 -26.46 -4.10
N TRP A 114 -0.33 -26.22 -3.20
CA TRP A 114 -1.39 -25.22 -3.39
C TRP A 114 -0.88 -23.77 -3.42
N GLN A 115 0.21 -23.48 -2.71
CA GLN A 115 0.80 -22.14 -2.71
C GLN A 115 1.50 -21.87 -4.05
N ILE A 116 2.18 -22.87 -4.62
CA ILE A 116 2.80 -22.75 -5.94
C ILE A 116 1.74 -22.46 -7.01
N ILE A 117 0.61 -23.16 -6.99
CA ILE A 117 -0.51 -22.90 -7.91
C ILE A 117 -1.04 -21.47 -7.74
N GLY A 118 -1.22 -21.02 -6.49
CA GLY A 118 -1.65 -19.65 -6.19
C GLY A 118 -0.68 -18.60 -6.74
N ILE A 119 0.63 -18.82 -6.61
CA ILE A 119 1.68 -17.95 -7.15
C ILE A 119 1.58 -17.90 -8.68
N VAL A 120 1.48 -19.04 -9.35
CA VAL A 120 1.37 -19.09 -10.82
C VAL A 120 0.12 -18.35 -11.30
N LEU A 121 -1.02 -18.58 -10.66
CA LEU A 121 -2.28 -17.92 -11.01
C LEU A 121 -2.26 -16.41 -10.77
N MET A 122 -1.60 -15.97 -9.69
CA MET A 122 -1.40 -14.55 -9.41
C MET A 122 -0.54 -13.91 -10.51
N LEU A 123 0.60 -14.51 -10.86
CA LEU A 123 1.52 -13.97 -11.87
C LEU A 123 0.86 -13.87 -13.26
N THR A 124 0.04 -14.85 -13.64
CA THR A 124 -0.69 -14.79 -14.93
C THR A 124 -1.76 -13.70 -14.94
N SER A 125 -2.49 -13.53 -13.83
CA SER A 125 -3.53 -12.50 -13.72
C SER A 125 -2.93 -11.10 -13.79
N VAL A 126 -1.82 -10.84 -13.09
CA VAL A 126 -1.20 -9.51 -13.07
C VAL A 126 -0.54 -9.18 -14.41
N THR A 127 0.12 -10.14 -15.06
CA THR A 127 0.71 -9.91 -16.41
C THR A 127 -0.37 -9.60 -17.45
N TRP A 128 -1.53 -10.27 -17.38
CA TRP A 128 -2.67 -9.98 -18.25
C TRP A 128 -3.18 -8.54 -18.07
N ILE A 129 -3.32 -8.09 -16.82
CA ILE A 129 -3.75 -6.72 -16.50
C ILE A 129 -2.69 -5.69 -16.96
N SER A 130 -1.41 -5.98 -16.76
CA SER A 130 -0.32 -5.08 -17.18
C SER A 130 -0.32 -4.83 -18.69
N VAL A 131 -0.49 -5.89 -19.49
CA VAL A 131 -0.54 -5.78 -20.96
C VAL A 131 -1.80 -5.03 -21.41
N ALA A 132 -2.94 -5.25 -20.74
CA ALA A 132 -4.17 -4.52 -21.02
C ALA A 132 -4.03 -3.01 -20.74
N SER A 133 -3.39 -2.65 -19.63
CA SER A 133 -3.10 -1.25 -19.26
C SER A 133 -2.16 -0.56 -20.26
N GLU A 134 -1.11 -1.24 -20.73
CA GLU A 134 -0.19 -0.71 -21.75
C GLU A 134 -0.91 -0.46 -23.09
N LYS A 135 -1.80 -1.37 -23.50
CA LYS A 135 -2.58 -1.23 -24.73
C LYS A 135 -3.58 -0.06 -24.67
N ALA A 136 -4.18 0.19 -23.50
CA ALA A 136 -5.06 1.33 -23.27
C ALA A 136 -4.31 2.67 -23.34
N GLU A 137 -3.11 2.76 -22.75
CA GLU A 137 -2.28 3.97 -22.79
C GLU A 137 -1.84 4.33 -24.22
N ASN A 138 -1.41 3.34 -25.01
CA ASN A 138 -0.99 3.55 -26.41
C ASN A 138 -2.14 4.00 -27.33
N THR A 139 -3.38 3.61 -27.02
CA THR A 139 -4.57 4.04 -27.78
C THR A 139 -4.95 5.50 -27.49
N ILE A 140 -4.64 6.01 -26.30
CA ILE A 140 -4.92 7.41 -25.90
C ILE A 140 -3.84 8.35 -26.45
N LYS A 141 -2.57 7.93 -26.52
CA LYS A 141 -1.47 8.73 -27.12
C LYS A 141 -1.48 8.76 -28.66
N GLY A 142 -2.21 7.86 -29.31
CA GLY A 142 -2.34 7.79 -30.78
C GLY A 142 -3.46 8.65 -31.37
N LYS A 143 -4.19 9.41 -30.54
CA LYS A 143 -5.17 10.43 -30.93
C LYS A 143 -4.66 11.81 -30.55
#